data_AF-A0A7S3HNI3-F1
#
_entry.id   AF-A0A7S3HNI3-F1
#
_cell.length_a   1.000
_cell.length_b   1.000
_cell.length_c   1.000
_cell.angle_alpha   90.00
_cell.angle_beta   90.00
_cell.angle_gamma   90.00
#
_symmetry.space_group_name_H-M   'P 1'
#
loop_
_entity.id
_entity.type
_entity.pdbx_description
1 polymer ?
#
loop_
_entity_poly.entity_id
_entity_poly.type
_entity_poly.pdbx_seq_one_letter_code
_entity_poly.pdbx_strand_id
1 'polypeptide(L)'
;NNNSDNKSGVAELNIVGGRHPMLEFSLLQRGEGDCIPNDLRLGGTEASKDGTAYMPRMLLLSGPNMGGKSTLLRQTCLIAVLAQIGCFVPADSCVMTPVDRIFTRVGASDRILAGQSTFFVELAETATILSQATKNSLCILDELGRGTATFD
;
A
#
# COMPACT_ATOMS: atom_id res chain seq x y z
N ASN A 1 17.64 28.05 15.44
CA ASN A 1 17.13 26.82 16.09
C ASN A 1 15.68 26.65 15.65
N ASN A 2 15.30 25.80 14.70
CA ASN A 2 15.81 24.46 14.42
C ASN A 2 15.75 24.10 12.93
N ASN A 3 16.80 23.39 12.56
CA ASN A 3 17.18 22.78 11.31
C ASN A 3 16.12 21.77 10.80
N SER A 4 15.19 22.16 9.92
CA SER A 4 14.21 21.23 9.31
C SER A 4 14.48 20.88 7.83
N ASP A 5 15.41 21.57 7.18
CA ASP A 5 15.42 21.62 5.70
C ASP A 5 16.45 20.71 5.04
N ASN A 6 16.77 19.55 5.62
CA ASN A 6 17.58 18.56 4.89
C ASN A 6 17.25 17.09 5.18
N LYS A 7 16.03 16.66 4.80
CA LYS A 7 15.61 15.24 4.68
C LYS A 7 15.42 14.80 3.21
N SER A 8 16.10 15.43 2.25
CA SER A 8 15.74 15.41 0.82
C SER A 8 16.06 14.11 0.03
N GLY A 9 16.00 12.92 0.62
CA GLY A 9 16.42 11.70 -0.09
C GLY A 9 15.70 10.40 0.21
N VAL A 10 14.84 10.34 1.22
CA VAL A 10 14.24 9.08 1.69
C VAL A 10 12.74 9.11 1.41
N ALA A 11 12.25 8.12 0.67
CA ALA A 11 10.82 7.94 0.47
C ALA A 11 10.14 7.60 1.80
N GLU A 12 9.05 8.28 2.10
CA GLU A 12 8.22 8.11 3.30
C GLU A 12 6.75 8.10 2.92
N LEU A 13 5.98 7.20 3.54
CA LEU A 13 4.54 7.15 3.55
C LEU A 13 4.10 6.86 4.98
N ASN A 14 3.59 7.89 5.65
CA ASN A 14 3.14 7.85 7.03
C ASN A 14 1.70 8.35 7.10
N ILE A 15 0.76 7.45 7.35
CA ILE A 15 -0.67 7.69 7.46
C ILE A 15 -1.06 7.40 8.92
N VAL A 16 -1.68 8.36 9.58
CA VAL A 16 -2.26 8.21 10.92
C VAL A 16 -3.76 8.34 10.83
N GLY A 17 -4.50 7.41 11.41
CA GLY A 17 -5.96 7.45 11.43
C GLY A 17 -6.61 7.23 10.05
N GLY A 18 -5.93 6.54 9.14
CA GLY A 18 -6.37 6.39 7.75
C GLY A 18 -7.65 5.57 7.61
N ARG A 19 -8.56 6.01 6.77
CA ARG A 19 -9.86 5.36 6.50
C ARG A 19 -10.05 5.13 5.01
N HIS A 20 -10.72 4.03 4.64
CA HIS A 20 -10.94 3.72 3.23
C HIS A 20 -12.04 4.64 2.66
N PRO A 21 -11.74 5.54 1.69
CA PRO A 21 -12.65 6.63 1.34
C PRO A 21 -14.05 6.15 0.95
N MET A 22 -14.14 5.11 0.12
CA MET A 22 -15.44 4.57 -0.31
C MET A 22 -16.18 3.79 0.78
N LEU A 23 -15.45 3.21 1.74
CA LEU A 23 -16.06 2.42 2.82
C LEU A 23 -16.63 3.37 3.86
N GLU A 24 -15.83 4.36 4.27
CA GLU A 24 -16.25 5.45 5.15
C GLU A 24 -17.48 6.16 4.58
N PHE A 25 -17.42 6.55 3.31
CA PHE A 25 -18.58 7.17 2.64
C PHE A 25 -19.81 6.26 2.66
N SER A 26 -19.66 4.96 2.38
CA SER A 26 -20.79 4.03 2.34
C SER A 26 -21.41 3.79 3.71
N LEU A 27 -20.60 3.70 4.77
CA LEU A 27 -21.08 3.50 6.14
C LEU A 27 -21.84 4.74 6.64
N LEU A 28 -21.30 5.95 6.37
CA LEU A 28 -21.98 7.21 6.68
C LEU A 28 -23.35 7.33 5.99
N GLN A 29 -23.44 6.94 4.70
CA GLN A 29 -24.71 6.97 3.96
C GLN A 29 -25.76 5.99 4.51
N ARG A 30 -25.31 4.87 5.08
CA ARG A 30 -26.20 3.84 5.64
C ARG A 30 -26.50 4.04 7.13
N GLY A 31 -25.80 4.95 7.80
CA GLY A 31 -25.85 5.09 9.25
C GLY A 31 -25.30 3.86 9.99
N GLU A 32 -24.43 3.07 9.36
CA GLU A 32 -23.95 1.77 9.85
C GLU A 32 -22.63 1.89 10.66
N GLY A 33 -22.50 2.96 11.45
CA GLY A 33 -21.31 3.22 12.27
C GLY A 33 -20.09 3.73 11.50
N ASP A 34 -18.92 3.68 12.12
CA ASP A 34 -17.70 4.30 11.60
C ASP A 34 -16.74 3.27 10.99
N CYS A 35 -16.03 3.70 9.94
CA CYS A 35 -14.89 2.95 9.41
C CYS A 35 -13.75 2.97 10.44
N ILE A 36 -13.30 1.79 10.88
CA ILE A 36 -12.18 1.69 11.82
C ILE A 36 -10.93 2.29 11.17
N PRO A 37 -10.28 3.30 11.81
CA PRO A 37 -9.07 3.90 11.29
C PRO A 37 -7.87 2.97 11.43
N ASN A 38 -6.92 3.06 10.49
CA ASN A 38 -5.68 2.27 10.49
C ASN A 38 -4.47 3.15 10.21
N ASP A 39 -3.43 2.98 11.01
CA ASP A 39 -2.14 3.61 10.79
C ASP A 39 -1.30 2.80 9.81
N LEU A 40 -0.47 3.47 9.02
CA LEU A 40 0.50 2.84 8.14
C LEU A 40 1.78 3.66 8.07
N ARG A 41 2.92 2.97 8.27
CA ARG A 41 4.25 3.54 8.11
C ARG A 41 5.07 2.71 7.13
N LEU A 42 5.62 3.38 6.12
CA LEU A 42 6.54 2.79 5.16
C LEU A 42 7.63 3.81 4.82
N GLY A 43 8.88 3.35 4.78
CA GLY A 43 10.03 4.21 4.55
C GLY A 43 10.34 5.12 5.73
N GLY A 44 10.84 6.33 5.44
CA GLY A 44 11.34 7.27 6.45
C GLY A 44 12.62 6.78 7.13
N THR A 45 13.11 7.54 8.12
CA THR A 45 14.29 7.20 8.91
C THR A 45 13.86 6.92 10.35
N GLU A 46 13.93 5.67 10.78
CA GLU A 46 13.72 5.28 12.18
C GLU A 46 15.07 5.25 12.90
N ALA A 47 15.16 5.87 14.07
CA ALA A 47 16.33 5.72 14.94
C ALA A 47 16.29 4.33 15.59
N SER A 48 17.21 3.44 15.23
CA SER A 48 17.39 2.19 15.99
C SER A 48 17.95 2.50 17.37
N LYS A 49 17.58 1.69 18.37
CA LYS A 49 18.11 1.75 19.74
C LYS A 49 19.64 1.62 19.80
N ASP A 50 20.24 1.05 18.76
CA ASP A 50 21.68 0.84 18.64
C ASP A 50 22.38 1.89 17.74
N GLY A 51 21.68 2.98 17.35
CA GLY A 51 22.24 4.07 16.55
C GLY A 51 22.30 3.81 15.04
N THR A 52 21.89 2.63 14.56
CA THR A 52 21.81 2.30 13.13
C THR A 52 20.44 2.69 12.56
N ALA A 53 20.37 3.69 11.69
CA ALA A 53 19.08 4.08 11.09
C ALA A 53 18.48 2.90 10.28
N TYR A 54 17.25 2.49 10.60
CA TYR A 54 16.51 1.47 9.85
C TYR A 54 15.39 2.12 9.03
N MET A 55 15.14 1.60 7.83
CA MET A 55 14.12 2.11 6.91
C MET A 55 13.21 0.96 6.46
N PRO A 56 12.02 0.78 7.08
CA PRO A 56 11.10 -0.29 6.69
C PRO A 56 10.48 0.03 5.32
N ARG A 57 11.09 -0.46 4.23
CA ARG A 57 10.59 -0.28 2.85
C ARG A 57 9.65 -1.39 2.36
N MET A 58 9.33 -2.34 3.23
CA MET A 58 8.43 -3.45 2.96
C MET A 58 7.59 -3.74 4.19
N LEU A 59 6.28 -3.91 3.97
CA LEU A 59 5.33 -4.33 4.99
C LEU A 59 4.79 -5.71 4.62
N LEU A 60 5.00 -6.71 5.47
CA LEU A 60 4.36 -8.01 5.33
C LEU A 60 3.07 -8.03 6.16
N LEU A 61 1.94 -8.04 5.47
CA LEU A 61 0.62 -8.05 6.10
C LEU A 61 0.04 -9.47 6.10
N SER A 62 -0.01 -10.10 7.28
CA SER A 62 -0.62 -11.42 7.48
C SER A 62 -1.88 -11.34 8.33
N GLY A 63 -2.66 -12.43 8.35
CA GLY A 63 -3.90 -12.50 9.12
C GLY A 63 -5.00 -13.30 8.41
N PRO A 64 -6.12 -13.58 9.07
CA PRO A 64 -7.20 -14.38 8.53
C PRO A 64 -7.79 -13.77 7.25
N ASN A 65 -8.34 -14.61 6.38
CA ASN A 65 -9.18 -14.15 5.27
C ASN A 65 -10.35 -13.34 5.84
N MET A 66 -10.73 -12.25 5.17
CA MET A 66 -11.70 -11.25 5.64
C MET A 66 -11.25 -10.36 6.82
N GLY A 67 -10.00 -10.45 7.29
CA GLY A 67 -9.44 -9.56 8.32
C GLY A 67 -9.13 -8.12 7.86
N GLY A 68 -9.70 -7.65 6.76
CA GLY A 68 -9.50 -6.28 6.26
C GLY A 68 -8.17 -6.00 5.56
N LYS A 69 -7.32 -7.02 5.32
CA LYS A 69 -6.00 -6.83 4.68
C LYS A 69 -6.07 -6.12 3.33
N SER A 70 -6.88 -6.63 2.40
CA SER A 70 -7.08 -6.02 1.08
C SER A 70 -7.70 -4.62 1.19
N THR A 71 -8.54 -4.37 2.21
CA THR A 71 -9.09 -3.03 2.49
C THR A 71 -7.98 -2.05 2.87
N LEU A 72 -7.07 -2.44 3.76
CA LEU A 72 -5.92 -1.61 4.16
C LEU A 72 -5.00 -1.31 2.98
N LEU A 73 -4.70 -2.31 2.15
CA LEU A 73 -3.89 -2.14 0.95
C LEU A 73 -4.54 -1.14 -0.03
N ARG A 74 -5.83 -1.33 -0.36
CA ARG A 74 -6.56 -0.43 -1.26
C ARG A 74 -6.72 0.97 -0.69
N GLN A 75 -6.99 1.10 0.61
CA GLN A 75 -7.04 2.38 1.32
C GLN A 75 -5.74 3.16 1.12
N THR A 76 -4.60 2.50 1.29
CA THR A 76 -3.27 3.11 1.15
C THR A 76 -3.06 3.68 -0.25
N CYS A 77 -3.41 2.91 -1.29
CA CYS A 77 -3.36 3.39 -2.68
C CYS A 77 -4.26 4.62 -2.90
N LEU A 78 -5.50 4.57 -2.42
CA LEU A 78 -6.45 5.67 -2.61
C LEU A 78 -5.99 6.94 -1.89
N ILE A 79 -5.49 6.82 -0.65
CA ILE A 79 -4.93 7.95 0.09
C ILE A 79 -3.74 8.56 -0.66
N ALA A 80 -2.84 7.73 -1.22
CA ALA A 80 -1.71 8.22 -2.00
C ALA A 80 -2.16 8.99 -3.26
N VAL A 81 -3.14 8.46 -3.99
CA VAL A 81 -3.71 9.16 -5.16
C VAL A 81 -4.35 10.48 -4.76
N LEU A 82 -5.19 10.49 -3.72
CA LEU A 82 -5.87 11.70 -3.23
C LEU A 82 -4.87 12.79 -2.80
N ALA A 83 -3.81 12.41 -2.08
CA ALA A 83 -2.77 13.33 -1.67
C ALA A 83 -2.05 13.96 -2.88
N GLN A 84 -1.73 13.16 -3.91
CA GLN A 84 -1.00 13.64 -5.10
C GLN A 84 -1.83 14.50 -6.05
N ILE A 85 -3.16 14.36 -6.06
CA ILE A 85 -4.04 15.27 -6.82
C ILE A 85 -4.35 16.57 -6.05
N GLY A 86 -3.83 16.72 -4.83
CA GLY A 86 -4.02 17.91 -4.00
C GLY A 86 -5.33 17.93 -3.20
N CYS A 87 -5.98 16.78 -3.02
CA CYS A 87 -7.18 16.67 -2.19
C CYS A 87 -6.82 16.48 -0.71
N PHE A 88 -7.75 16.86 0.18
CA PHE A 88 -7.75 16.33 1.53
C PHE A 88 -7.90 14.80 1.49
N VAL A 89 -7.24 14.12 2.42
CA VAL A 89 -7.27 12.66 2.55
C VAL A 89 -8.06 12.25 3.79
N PRO A 90 -8.75 11.09 3.78
CA PRO A 90 -9.45 10.56 4.95
C PRO A 90 -8.46 9.95 5.95
N ALA A 91 -7.72 10.80 6.65
CA ALA A 91 -6.75 10.46 7.68
C ALA A 91 -6.60 11.62 8.67
N ASP A 92 -6.17 11.34 9.89
CA ASP A 92 -5.89 12.37 10.89
C ASP A 92 -4.60 13.12 10.55
N SER A 93 -3.61 12.42 9.99
CA SER A 93 -2.46 13.03 9.34
C SER A 93 -1.91 12.13 8.23
N CYS A 94 -1.32 12.74 7.20
CA CYS A 94 -0.67 12.03 6.12
C CYS A 94 0.59 12.79 5.69
N VAL A 95 1.74 12.13 5.80
CA VAL A 95 3.02 12.61 5.30
C VAL A 95 3.48 11.64 4.23
N MET A 96 3.66 12.13 3.01
CA MET A 96 3.97 11.28 1.87
C MET A 96 4.99 11.94 0.95
N THR A 97 6.00 11.18 0.54
CA THR A 97 6.88 11.51 -0.58
C THR A 97 6.15 11.22 -1.89
N PRO A 98 6.18 12.12 -2.90
CA PRO A 98 5.52 11.86 -4.17
C PRO A 98 5.91 10.52 -4.79
N VAL A 99 4.89 9.71 -5.09
CA VAL A 99 5.01 8.40 -5.73
C VAL A 99 4.98 8.59 -7.25
N ASP A 100 5.93 7.97 -7.95
CA ASP A 100 6.02 8.06 -9.40
C ASP A 100 5.07 7.08 -10.12
N ARG A 101 4.86 5.91 -9.52
CA ARG A 101 3.97 4.87 -10.05
C ARG A 101 3.43 4.00 -8.93
N ILE A 102 2.14 3.68 -9.01
CA ILE A 102 1.50 2.71 -8.12
C ILE A 102 1.35 1.40 -8.90
N PHE A 103 1.99 0.36 -8.40
CA PHE A 103 1.84 -1.00 -8.91
C PHE A 103 0.91 -1.78 -8.01
N THR A 104 -0.08 -2.45 -8.60
CA THR A 104 -1.00 -3.29 -7.87
C THR A 104 -1.07 -4.66 -8.51
N ARG A 105 -0.78 -5.69 -7.73
CA ARG A 105 -1.26 -7.05 -7.98
C ARG A 105 -2.30 -7.34 -6.91
N VAL A 106 -3.57 -7.16 -7.24
CA VAL A 106 -4.68 -7.53 -6.36
C VAL A 106 -5.40 -8.69 -7.02
N GLY A 107 -5.52 -9.82 -6.33
CA GLY A 107 -6.05 -11.08 -6.87
C GLY A 107 -7.21 -10.85 -7.84
N ALA A 108 -6.96 -11.17 -9.11
CA ALA A 108 -7.97 -11.03 -10.15
C ALA A 108 -8.92 -12.22 -10.09
N SER A 109 -10.22 -11.94 -10.13
CA SER A 109 -11.24 -12.92 -10.45
C SER A 109 -10.92 -13.54 -11.81
N ASP A 110 -10.75 -14.86 -11.83
CA ASP A 110 -10.58 -15.74 -12.99
C ASP A 110 -10.66 -15.10 -14.38
N ARG A 111 -9.50 -14.85 -15.00
CA ARG A 111 -9.40 -14.62 -16.46
C ARG A 111 -9.26 -15.97 -17.18
N ILE A 112 -10.32 -16.78 -17.13
CA ILE A 112 -10.39 -18.09 -17.82
C ILE A 112 -10.30 -17.94 -19.37
N LEU A 113 -10.62 -16.76 -19.90
CA LEU A 113 -10.85 -16.54 -21.33
C LEU A 113 -9.61 -16.17 -22.18
N ALA A 114 -8.38 -16.22 -21.64
CA ALA A 114 -7.18 -15.72 -22.33
C ALA A 114 -6.24 -16.80 -22.89
N GLY A 115 -6.48 -18.09 -22.68
CA GLY A 115 -5.61 -19.17 -23.18
C GLY A 115 -4.20 -19.20 -22.57
N GLN A 116 -3.94 -18.42 -21.52
CA GLN A 116 -2.69 -18.42 -20.76
C GLN A 116 -2.95 -18.87 -19.32
N SER A 117 -1.99 -19.59 -18.72
CA SER A 117 -2.07 -20.01 -17.32
C SER A 117 -2.17 -18.79 -16.40
N THR A 118 -3.02 -18.84 -15.38
CA THR A 118 -3.14 -17.80 -14.35
C THR A 118 -1.78 -17.50 -13.70
N PHE A 119 -0.97 -18.54 -13.49
CA PHE A 119 0.39 -18.41 -12.98
C PHE A 119 1.33 -17.65 -13.93
N PHE A 120 1.24 -17.90 -15.24
CA PHE A 120 2.06 -17.17 -16.21
C PHE A 120 1.71 -15.68 -16.20
N VAL A 121 0.42 -15.34 -16.15
CA VAL A 121 -0.03 -13.95 -16.05
C VAL A 121 0.45 -13.30 -14.74
N GLU A 122 0.38 -14.03 -13.62
CA GLU A 122 0.90 -13.57 -12.32
C GLU A 122 2.40 -13.27 -12.34
N LEU A 123 3.19 -14.16 -12.91
CA LEU A 123 4.64 -13.96 -13.03
C LEU A 123 4.97 -12.82 -14.00
N ALA A 124 4.26 -12.70 -15.11
CA ALA A 124 4.47 -11.62 -16.07
C ALA A 124 4.14 -10.24 -15.47
N GLU A 125 3.07 -10.14 -14.70
CA GLU A 125 2.73 -8.93 -13.93
C GLU A 125 3.82 -8.63 -12.88
N THR A 126 4.25 -9.63 -12.12
CA THR A 126 5.31 -9.47 -11.11
C THR A 126 6.64 -9.03 -11.74
N ALA A 127 7.03 -9.63 -12.87
CA ALA A 127 8.22 -9.23 -13.61
C ALA A 127 8.14 -7.78 -14.12
N THR A 128 6.95 -7.33 -14.51
CA THR A 128 6.71 -5.93 -14.90
C THR A 128 6.90 -4.99 -13.70
N ILE A 129 6.36 -5.36 -12.53
CA ILE A 129 6.57 -4.58 -11.29
C ILE A 129 8.06 -4.48 -10.98
N LEU A 130 8.79 -5.60 -10.99
CA LEU A 130 10.21 -5.63 -10.67
C LEU A 130 11.07 -4.83 -11.66
N SER A 131 10.75 -4.85 -12.95
CA SER A 131 11.53 -4.18 -13.98
C SER A 131 11.25 -2.67 -14.09
N GLN A 132 10.08 -2.22 -13.65
CA GLN A 132 9.65 -0.83 -13.81
C GLN A 132 9.54 -0.03 -12.51
N ALA A 133 9.52 -0.69 -11.34
CA ALA A 133 9.47 -0.03 -10.06
C ALA A 133 10.76 0.74 -9.78
N THR A 134 10.61 1.94 -9.22
CA THR A 134 11.73 2.77 -8.76
C THR A 134 11.72 2.86 -7.24
N LYS A 135 12.72 3.54 -6.66
CA LYS A 135 12.78 3.83 -5.23
C LYS A 135 11.60 4.67 -4.70
N ASN A 136 10.86 5.33 -5.59
CA ASN A 136 9.70 6.15 -5.25
C ASN A 136 8.37 5.48 -5.65
N SER A 137 8.40 4.24 -6.15
CA SER A 137 7.17 3.54 -6.53
C SER A 137 6.51 2.89 -5.32
N LEU A 138 5.17 2.91 -5.29
CA LEU A 138 4.37 2.20 -4.30
C LEU A 138 3.93 0.87 -4.90
N CYS A 139 4.42 -0.23 -4.36
CA CYS A 139 4.07 -1.57 -4.81
C CYS A 139 3.14 -2.25 -3.80
N ILE A 140 1.97 -2.67 -4.25
CA ILE A 140 1.00 -3.45 -3.48
C ILE A 140 0.85 -4.83 -4.11
N LEU A 141 1.17 -5.85 -3.33
CA LEU A 141 1.03 -7.26 -3.71
C LEU A 141 0.05 -7.91 -2.74
N ASP A 142 -1.08 -8.38 -3.25
CA ASP A 142 -2.10 -9.12 -2.52
C ASP A 142 -2.21 -10.52 -3.13
N GLU A 143 -2.10 -11.54 -2.28
CA GLU A 143 -2.30 -12.96 -2.64
C GLU A 143 -1.35 -13.53 -3.72
N LEU A 144 -0.07 -13.16 -3.70
CA LEU A 144 0.94 -13.80 -4.54
C LEU A 144 1.09 -15.29 -4.19
N GLY A 145 1.07 -16.19 -5.19
CA GLY A 145 1.33 -17.62 -4.98
C GLY A 145 0.11 -18.48 -4.65
N ARG A 146 -1.13 -18.02 -4.88
CA ARG A 146 -2.34 -18.86 -4.72
C ARG A 146 -2.38 -20.08 -5.66
N GLY A 147 -1.62 -20.05 -6.77
CA GLY A 147 -1.70 -21.04 -7.85
C GLY A 147 -0.56 -22.07 -7.93
N THR A 148 0.40 -22.07 -7.00
CA THR A 148 1.55 -22.99 -7.01
C THR A 148 1.48 -24.02 -5.89
N ALA A 149 2.18 -25.15 -6.06
CA ALA A 149 2.38 -26.11 -4.99
C ALA A 149 3.07 -25.41 -3.80
N THR A 150 2.74 -25.83 -2.58
CA THR A 150 3.09 -25.17 -1.30
C THR A 150 4.60 -24.96 -1.04
N PHE A 151 5.48 -25.35 -1.97
CA PHE A 151 6.93 -25.38 -1.83
C PHE A 151 7.71 -24.89 -3.07
N ASP A 152 7.05 -24.35 -4.10
CA ASP A 152 7.71 -23.78 -5.30
C ASP A 152 8.02 -22.28 -5.17
#